data_AF-A0A6C0JIV4-F1
#
_entry.id   AF-A0A6C0JIV4-F1
#
_cell.length_a   1.000
_cell.length_b   1.000
_cell.length_c   1.000
_cell.angle_alpha   90.00
_cell.angle_beta   90.00
_cell.angle_gamma   90.00
#
_symmetry.space_group_name_H-M   'P 1'
#
loop_
_entity.id
_entity.type
_entity.pdbx_description
1 polymer ?
#
loop_
_entity_poly.entity_id
_entity_poly.type
_entity_poly.pdbx_seq_one_letter_code
_entity_poly.pdbx_strand_id
1 'polypeptide(L)'
;MEGNFNYENTETTKVGGKKIVRKVTIKNGKGVKMVTKYHKGKHLGTAKKSIHKDHIEMISVGKFVKGLFSDCKCGAKEKRKTRKNRK
;
A
#
# COMPACT_ATOMS: atom_id res chain seq x y z
N MET A 1 17.24 -11.46 15.83
CA MET A 1 17.11 -10.01 16.07
C MET A 1 15.80 -9.76 16.80
N GLU A 2 15.89 -9.56 18.11
CA GLU A 2 14.74 -9.55 19.02
C GLU A 2 14.01 -8.20 19.05
N GLY A 3 12.69 -8.27 18.86
CA GLY A 3 11.71 -7.47 19.58
C GLY A 3 11.42 -6.03 19.14
N ASN A 4 12.44 -5.22 18.85
CA ASN A 4 12.28 -3.76 18.98
C ASN A 4 12.48 -2.94 17.70
N PHE A 5 12.49 -3.58 16.53
CA PHE A 5 12.64 -2.84 15.27
C PHE A 5 11.37 -2.05 14.95
N ASN A 6 11.54 -0.73 14.89
CA ASN A 6 10.51 0.24 14.51
C ASN A 6 10.96 0.96 13.24
N TYR A 7 10.05 1.07 12.28
CA TYR A 7 10.33 1.72 11.00
C TYR A 7 9.06 2.32 10.43
N GLU A 8 9.15 3.52 9.88
CA GLU A 8 8.05 4.15 9.15
C GLU A 8 8.59 4.82 7.90
N ASN A 9 7.91 4.58 6.78
CA ASN A 9 8.21 5.25 5.53
C ASN A 9 6.91 5.49 4.75
N THR A 10 6.80 6.68 4.16
CA THR A 10 5.66 7.06 3.33
C THR A 10 6.16 7.68 2.03
N GLU A 11 5.86 7.03 0.92
CA GLU A 11 6.12 7.52 -0.42
C GLU A 11 4.81 8.09 -1.02
N THR A 12 4.88 9.27 -1.63
CA THR A 12 3.74 9.85 -2.35
C THR A 12 4.13 10.22 -3.76
N THR A 13 3.45 9.62 -4.74
CA THR A 13 3.60 9.96 -6.16
C THR A 13 2.37 10.72 -6.64
N LYS A 14 2.55 11.84 -7.35
CA LYS A 14 1.47 12.63 -7.95
C LYS A 14 1.75 12.86 -9.43
N VAL A 15 0.82 12.47 -10.31
CA VAL A 15 0.92 12.70 -11.75
C VAL A 15 -0.48 12.92 -12.33
N GLY A 16 -0.71 14.04 -13.02
CA GLY A 16 -1.94 14.28 -13.79
C GLY A 16 -3.23 14.09 -12.98
N GLY A 17 -3.29 14.67 -11.78
CA GLY A 17 -4.43 14.52 -10.86
C GLY A 17 -4.58 13.14 -10.22
N LYS A 18 -3.76 12.15 -10.55
CA LYS A 18 -3.64 10.88 -9.82
C LYS A 18 -2.66 11.07 -8.67
N LYS A 19 -3.00 10.57 -7.49
CA LYS A 19 -2.10 10.51 -6.33
C LYS A 19 -2.07 9.07 -5.80
N ILE A 20 -0.88 8.52 -5.62
CA ILE A 20 -0.66 7.21 -5.00
C ILE A 20 0.19 7.44 -3.76
N VAL A 21 -0.28 6.92 -2.62
CA VAL A 21 0.46 6.93 -1.36
C VAL A 21 0.81 5.50 -1.01
N ARG A 22 2.08 5.18 -0.85
CA ARG A 22 2.56 3.90 -0.33
C ARG A 22 3.13 4.13 1.06
N LYS A 23 2.70 3.35 2.03
CA LYS A 23 3.19 3.47 3.41
C LYS A 23 3.61 2.12 3.95
N VAL A 24 4.74 2.10 4.64
CA VAL A 24 5.27 0.98 5.41
C VAL A 24 5.33 1.43 6.86
N THR A 25 4.84 0.60 7.77
CA THR A 25 4.95 0.81 9.20
C THR A 25 5.29 -0.50 9.87
N ILE A 26 6.40 -0.56 10.57
CA ILE A 26 6.85 -1.69 11.37
C ILE A 26 6.93 -1.19 12.81
N LYS A 27 6.25 -1.90 13.71
CA LYS A 27 6.30 -1.63 15.15
C LYS A 27 6.53 -2.94 15.88
N ASN A 28 7.53 -2.97 16.75
CA ASN A 28 7.92 -4.15 17.53
C ASN A 28 8.06 -5.40 16.64
N GLY A 29 8.75 -5.25 15.50
CA GLY A 29 8.95 -6.33 14.52
C GLY A 29 7.70 -6.78 13.76
N LYS A 30 6.53 -6.13 13.94
CA LYS A 30 5.31 -6.41 13.17
C LYS A 30 5.07 -5.32 12.13
N GLY A 31 5.06 -5.72 10.85
CA GLY A 31 5.01 -4.82 9.71
C GLY A 31 3.66 -4.81 8.99
N VAL A 32 3.24 -3.62 8.58
CA VAL A 32 2.09 -3.37 7.71
C VAL A 32 2.52 -2.52 6.54
N LYS A 33 2.07 -2.90 5.35
CA LYS A 33 2.21 -2.15 4.11
C LYS A 33 0.83 -1.73 3.62
N MET A 34 0.72 -0.52 3.07
CA MET A 34 -0.50 -0.03 2.47
C MET A 34 -0.25 0.79 1.22
N VAL A 35 -1.19 0.69 0.27
CA VAL A 35 -1.26 1.55 -0.90
C VAL A 35 -2.62 2.23 -0.90
N THR A 36 -2.64 3.55 -1.04
CA THR A 36 -3.86 4.35 -1.17
C THR A 36 -3.84 5.09 -2.49
N LYS A 37 -4.91 5.00 -3.26
CA LYS A 37 -5.05 5.69 -4.55
C LYS A 37 -6.08 6.81 -4.45
N TYR A 38 -5.79 7.91 -5.13
CA TYR A 38 -6.65 9.07 -5.26
C TYR A 38 -6.69 9.54 -6.71
N HIS A 39 -7.80 10.17 -7.10
CA HIS A 39 -7.92 10.86 -8.39
C HIS A 39 -8.69 12.18 -8.21
N LYS A 40 -8.10 13.29 -8.66
CA LYS A 40 -8.62 14.66 -8.51
C LYS A 40 -9.03 14.98 -7.07
N GLY A 41 -8.17 14.60 -6.11
CA GLY A 41 -8.42 14.76 -4.67
C GLY A 41 -9.36 13.72 -4.04
N LYS A 42 -10.12 12.96 -4.84
CA LYS A 42 -11.06 11.93 -4.33
C LYS A 42 -10.32 10.63 -4.00
N HIS A 43 -10.61 10.05 -2.83
CA HIS A 43 -10.11 8.73 -2.43
C HIS A 43 -10.79 7.64 -3.25
N LEU A 44 -9.99 6.78 -3.88
CA LEU A 44 -10.48 5.66 -4.69
C LEU A 44 -10.47 4.34 -3.92
N GLY A 45 -9.56 4.20 -2.96
CA GLY A 45 -9.43 2.99 -2.16
C GLY A 45 -8.06 2.84 -1.52
N THR A 46 -8.03 1.97 -0.52
CA THR A 46 -6.82 1.59 0.22
C THR A 46 -6.71 0.07 0.21
N ALA A 47 -5.53 -0.46 -0.15
CA ALA A 47 -5.18 -1.87 0.06
C ALA A 47 -4.14 -1.94 1.16
N LYS A 48 -4.43 -2.67 2.24
CA LYS A 48 -3.58 -2.84 3.42
C LYS A 48 -3.26 -4.32 3.60
N LYS A 49 -2.01 -4.66 3.84
CA LYS A 49 -1.52 -6.04 4.03
C LYS A 49 -0.45 -6.08 5.11
N SER A 50 -0.30 -7.23 5.76
CA SER A 50 0.86 -7.50 6.61
C SER A 50 2.11 -7.66 5.75
N ILE A 51 3.27 -7.41 6.37
CA ILE A 51 4.58 -7.67 5.77
C ILE A 51 5.08 -9.00 6.34
N HIS A 52 5.59 -9.87 5.46
CA HIS A 52 6.19 -11.14 5.88
C HIS A 52 7.43 -10.88 6.75
N LYS A 53 7.73 -11.78 7.69
CA LYS A 53 8.88 -11.60 8.61
C LYS A 53 10.20 -11.44 7.86
N ASP A 54 10.45 -12.24 6.83
CA ASP A 54 11.68 -12.14 6.02
C ASP A 54 11.81 -10.77 5.33
N HIS A 55 10.68 -10.19 4.89
CA HIS A 55 10.69 -8.84 4.32
C HIS A 55 10.97 -7.78 5.38
N ILE A 56 10.53 -7.97 6.62
CA ILE A 56 10.85 -7.07 7.74
C ILE A 56 12.35 -7.14 8.06
N GLU A 57 12.94 -8.32 8.05
CA GLU A 57 14.39 -8.51 8.24
C GLU A 57 15.19 -7.85 7.12
N MET A 58 14.76 -8.00 5.86
CA MET A 58 15.38 -7.28 4.74
C MET A 58 15.30 -5.76 4.93
N ILE A 59 14.14 -5.24 5.37
CA ILE A 59 13.97 -3.80 5.64
C ILE A 59 14.87 -3.35 6.80
N SER A 60 15.04 -4.17 7.85
CA SER A 60 15.88 -3.81 9.00
C SER A 60 17.37 -3.72 8.67
N VAL A 61 17.84 -4.49 7.68
CA VAL A 61 19.20 -4.35 7.14
C VAL A 61 19.32 -3.31 6.01
N GLY A 62 18.26 -2.53 5.75
CA GLY A 62 18.25 -1.49 4.72
C GLY A 62 18.21 -2.01 3.27
N LYS A 63 17.87 -3.29 3.07
CA LYS A 63 17.76 -3.88 1.73
C LYS A 63 16.43 -3.50 1.07
N PHE A 64 16.50 -3.28 -0.23
CA PHE A 64 15.34 -3.04 -1.06
C PHE A 64 14.52 -4.33 -1.26
N VAL A 65 13.22 -4.28 -0.96
CA VAL A 65 12.29 -5.40 -1.16
C VAL A 65 11.49 -5.18 -2.45
N LYS A 66 11.94 -5.82 -3.54
CA LYS A 66 11.26 -5.75 -4.83
C LYS A 66 9.84 -6.30 -4.72
N GLY A 67 8.88 -5.59 -5.29
CA GLY A 67 7.49 -6.05 -5.34
C GLY A 67 6.78 -6.07 -3.98
N LEU A 68 7.29 -5.35 -2.97
CA LEU A 68 6.68 -5.29 -1.63
C LEU A 68 5.17 -5.01 -1.67
N PHE A 69 4.70 -4.20 -2.62
CA PHE A 69 3.29 -3.80 -2.77
C PHE A 69 2.55 -4.49 -3.93
N SER A 70 3.13 -5.52 -4.57
CA SER A 70 2.56 -6.17 -5.76
C SER A 70 1.18 -6.82 -5.49
N ASP A 71 0.97 -7.30 -4.28
CA ASP A 71 -0.27 -7.88 -3.74
C ASP A 71 -1.26 -6.83 -3.20
N CYS A 72 -0.84 -5.57 -3.07
CA CYS A 72 -1.69 -4.45 -2.64
C CYS A 72 -2.53 -3.90 -3.81
N LYS A 73 -3.43 -4.72 -4.34
CA LYS A 73 -4.33 -4.34 -5.46
C LYS A 73 -5.45 -3.42 -4.98
N CYS A 74 -5.31 -2.11 -5.16
CA CYS A 74 -6.43 -1.17 -5.01
C CYS A 74 -7.25 -1.14 -6.31
N GLY A 75 -8.48 -1.68 -6.28
CA GLY A 75 -9.48 -1.43 -7.32
C GLY A 75 -9.70 -2.52 -8.38
N ALA A 76 -9.78 -3.79 -8.00
CA ALA A 76 -10.40 -4.83 -8.83
C ALA A 76 -11.69 -5.35 -8.15
N LYS A 77 -12.61 -4.44 -7.79
CA LYS A 77 -14.01 -4.84 -7.72
C LYS A 77 -14.56 -4.60 -9.12
N GLU A 78 -14.62 -5.71 -9.85
CA GLU A 78 -15.61 -6.03 -10.88
C GLU A 78 -16.47 -4.84 -11.31
N LYS A 79 -16.36 -4.48 -12.59
CA LYS A 79 -17.19 -3.51 -13.32
C LYS A 79 -18.51 -3.27 -12.57
N ARG A 80 -18.61 -2.19 -11.79
CA ARG A 80 -19.92 -1.70 -11.35
C ARG A 80 -20.70 -1.50 -12.64
N LYS A 81 -21.62 -2.41 -12.95
CA LYS A 81 -22.62 -2.21 -13.99
C LYS A 81 -23.26 -0.88 -13.64
N THR A 82 -22.88 0.19 -14.34
CA THR A 82 -23.68 1.39 -14.37
C THR A 82 -25.05 0.91 -14.84
N ARG A 83 -26.05 0.99 -13.96
CA ARG A 83 -27.45 0.86 -14.39
C ARG A 83 -27.63 1.95 -15.44
N LYS A 84 -27.50 1.58 -16.72
CA LYS A 84 -28.00 2.40 -17.81
C LYS A 84 -29.49 2.53 -17.52
N ASN A 85 -29.93 3.73 -17.17
CA ASN A 85 -31.34 4.09 -17.21
C ASN A 85 -31.89 3.58 -18.53
N ARG A 86 -32.79 2.60 -18.44
CA ARG A 86 -33.58 2.16 -19.58
C ARG A 86 -34.90 2.92 -19.45
N LYS A 87 -35.14 3.74 -20.46
CA LYS A 87 -36.29 4.60 -20.77
C LYS A 87 -37.54 4.38 -19.91
#